data_AF-A0A2H9PB56-F1
#
_entry.id   AF-A0A2H9PB56-F1
#
_cell.length_a   1.000
_cell.length_b   1.000
_cell.length_c   1.000
_cell.angle_alpha   90.00
_cell.angle_beta   90.00
_cell.angle_gamma   90.00
#
_symmetry.space_group_name_H-M   'P 1'
#
loop_
_entity.id
_entity.type
_entity.pdbx_description
1 polymer ?
#
loop_
_entity_poly.entity_id
_entity_poly.type
_entity_poly.pdbx_seq_one_letter_code
_entity_poly.pdbx_strand_id
1 'polypeptide(L)'
;MEGMYETCHMHLDSIFPESTRNFLAGLDSNLSDEAKLRLRWFDYYQKTGNISLTCRYFGISRKTFHKWKKKYNPWDLNTLNSCSKRPKRVRSSKIPLETQDLISSVRKSYPAWSKYKLQVILKRDHGIKISSSSIGRILKKRNLILAKQTRRRQLAYRRKRLRPSKELKIDNFGDLVQIDTKHFWLPWGEKRYHYTAIDCLGKMKYSRVYKTLSSRKAKQFFQEVKNKFLFPIKRVQTDNGPEFALEFDKLLQKEKIPHYFIYPSTPKQNSIVERVIQTDIKEFYEQGNLAPTIEEQNNLLEIWDETYNTVRPHQSLDFLTPKEYNEKYRLKHQILRPISVTYVLDQNTVDIYPCCSQCSRYGFFV
;
A
#
# COMPACT_ATOMS: atom_id res chain seq x y z
N MET A 1 -27.47 20.33 -19.35
CA MET A 1 -28.44 21.22 -20.00
C MET A 1 -27.66 22.22 -20.82
N GLU A 2 -27.68 21.97 -22.11
CA GLU A 2 -27.21 22.90 -23.13
C GLU A 2 -28.03 24.18 -23.06
N GLY A 3 -27.33 25.31 -23.07
CA GLY A 3 -27.90 26.63 -23.23
C GLY A 3 -26.90 27.45 -24.01
N MET A 4 -26.94 27.33 -25.34
CA MET A 4 -26.19 28.17 -26.26
C MET A 4 -26.75 29.60 -26.17
N TYR A 5 -25.88 30.56 -25.84
CA TYR A 5 -25.96 31.91 -26.38
C TYR A 5 -24.53 32.43 -26.61
N GLU A 6 -24.21 32.54 -27.90
CA GLU A 6 -23.15 33.32 -28.54
C GLU A 6 -21.67 32.96 -28.27
N THR A 7 -21.08 32.46 -29.36
CA THR A 7 -19.73 32.00 -29.63
C THR A 7 -18.67 33.11 -29.57
N CYS A 8 -18.31 33.58 -28.38
CA CYS A 8 -17.12 34.44 -28.21
C CYS A 8 -16.25 33.99 -27.03
N HIS A 9 -15.11 33.37 -27.32
CA HIS A 9 -14.00 33.28 -26.38
C HIS A 9 -13.46 34.70 -26.14
N MET A 10 -13.89 35.36 -25.06
CA MET A 10 -13.31 36.65 -24.67
C MET A 10 -11.95 36.42 -24.01
N HIS A 11 -10.89 36.60 -24.80
CA HIS A 11 -9.55 36.90 -24.33
C HIS A 11 -9.57 38.20 -23.50
N LEU A 12 -8.68 38.29 -22.50
CA LEU A 12 -8.49 39.43 -21.59
C LEU A 12 -7.94 40.70 -22.30
N ASP A 13 -8.13 40.79 -23.60
CA ASP A 13 -7.43 41.70 -24.51
C ASP A 13 -8.41 42.64 -25.20
N SER A 14 -8.99 43.56 -24.44
CA SER A 14 -9.46 44.84 -24.97
C SER A 14 -9.88 45.71 -23.80
N ILE A 15 -9.42 46.97 -23.80
CA ILE A 15 -9.71 48.03 -22.81
C ILE A 15 -8.66 48.17 -21.71
N PHE A 16 -7.40 48.34 -22.10
CA PHE A 16 -6.46 49.13 -21.31
C PHE A 16 -5.67 50.04 -22.26
N PRO A 17 -5.47 51.33 -21.92
CA PRO A 17 -4.44 52.15 -22.56
C PRO A 17 -3.10 51.38 -22.58
N GLU A 18 -2.33 51.54 -23.64
CA GLU A 18 -1.08 50.77 -23.87
C GLU A 18 -0.09 50.88 -22.70
N SER A 19 -0.13 52.00 -21.97
CA SER A 19 0.64 52.25 -20.73
C SER A 19 0.27 51.35 -19.54
N THR A 20 -0.92 50.74 -19.53
CA THR A 20 -1.41 49.85 -18.45
C THR A 20 -1.19 48.36 -18.74
N ARG A 21 -0.97 47.94 -20.00
CA ARG A 21 -0.66 46.53 -20.34
C ARG A 21 0.62 46.03 -19.69
N ASN A 22 1.67 46.86 -19.70
CA ASN A 22 2.95 46.54 -19.07
C ASN A 22 2.90 46.55 -17.53
N PHE A 23 1.91 47.23 -16.94
CA PHE A 23 1.69 47.29 -15.48
C PHE A 23 0.94 46.05 -14.95
N LEU A 24 0.05 45.47 -15.76
CA LEU A 24 -0.77 44.30 -15.39
C LEU A 24 0.03 42.98 -15.35
N ALA A 25 1.05 42.82 -16.20
CA ALA A 25 1.89 41.62 -16.23
C ALA A 25 2.68 41.39 -14.92
N GLY A 26 2.95 42.44 -14.14
CA GLY A 26 3.59 42.35 -12.82
C GLY A 26 2.61 42.15 -11.64
N LEU A 27 1.36 42.62 -11.78
CA LEU A 27 0.34 42.61 -10.72
C LEU A 27 -0.53 41.34 -10.68
N ASP A 28 -0.50 40.54 -11.74
CA ASP A 28 -1.31 39.31 -11.88
C ASP A 28 -0.97 38.23 -10.85
N SER A 29 0.17 38.39 -10.14
CA SER A 29 0.68 37.47 -9.12
C SER A 29 -0.04 37.53 -7.76
N ASN A 30 -0.74 38.63 -7.44
CA ASN A 30 -1.34 38.86 -6.11
C ASN A 30 -2.88 38.92 -6.07
N LEU A 31 -3.54 38.68 -7.21
CA LEU A 31 -5.01 38.70 -7.32
C LEU A 31 -5.60 37.30 -7.15
N SER A 32 -6.54 37.13 -6.23
CA SER A 32 -7.29 35.87 -6.11
C SER A 32 -8.26 35.67 -7.28
N ASP A 33 -8.65 34.43 -7.54
CA ASP A 33 -9.61 34.10 -8.61
C ASP A 33 -10.94 34.87 -8.46
N GLU A 34 -11.38 35.08 -7.21
CA GLU A 34 -12.54 35.91 -6.91
C GLU A 34 -12.33 37.39 -7.30
N ALA A 35 -11.13 37.93 -7.11
CA ALA A 35 -10.79 39.30 -7.49
C ALA A 35 -10.72 39.46 -9.01
N LYS A 36 -10.18 38.46 -9.73
CA LYS A 36 -10.18 38.41 -11.20
C LYS A 36 -11.61 38.38 -11.76
N LEU A 37 -12.49 37.60 -11.14
CA LEU A 37 -13.92 37.58 -11.50
C LEU A 37 -14.58 38.96 -11.28
N ARG A 38 -14.28 39.64 -10.17
CA ARG A 38 -14.79 40.99 -9.89
C ARG A 38 -14.27 42.03 -10.87
N LEU A 39 -13.02 41.89 -11.32
CA LEU A 39 -12.45 42.77 -12.35
C LEU A 39 -13.24 42.67 -13.66
N ARG A 40 -13.65 41.45 -14.05
CA ARG A 40 -14.53 41.23 -15.22
C ARG A 40 -15.89 41.92 -15.09
N TRP A 41 -16.43 42.08 -13.87
CA TRP A 41 -17.67 42.83 -13.68
C TRP A 41 -17.50 44.30 -14.06
N PHE A 42 -16.36 44.91 -13.70
CA PHE A 42 -16.08 46.31 -14.00
C PHE A 42 -15.77 46.52 -15.48
N ASP A 43 -15.05 45.61 -16.12
CA ASP A 43 -14.83 45.63 -17.57
C ASP A 43 -16.15 45.59 -18.36
N TYR A 44 -17.02 44.62 -18.05
CA TYR A 44 -18.32 44.51 -18.70
C TYR A 44 -19.24 45.71 -18.43
N TYR A 45 -19.19 46.26 -17.21
CA TYR A 45 -19.92 47.48 -16.87
C TYR A 45 -19.43 48.69 -17.66
N GLN A 46 -18.11 48.82 -17.89
CA GLN A 46 -17.54 49.89 -18.68
C GLN A 46 -17.98 49.81 -20.15
N LYS A 47 -18.12 48.59 -20.70
CA LYS A 47 -18.67 48.35 -22.05
C LYS A 47 -20.15 48.71 -22.18
N THR A 48 -20.96 48.38 -21.17
CA THR A 48 -22.43 48.44 -21.28
C THR A 48 -23.07 49.67 -20.64
N GLY A 49 -22.39 50.34 -19.71
CA GLY A 49 -22.92 51.45 -18.92
C GLY A 49 -24.07 51.08 -17.96
N ASN A 50 -24.57 49.84 -17.97
CA ASN A 50 -25.78 49.43 -17.27
C ASN A 50 -25.52 48.40 -16.16
N ILE A 51 -25.64 48.85 -14.90
CA ILE A 51 -25.41 48.03 -13.70
C ILE A 51 -26.38 46.83 -13.63
N SER A 52 -27.65 47.03 -14.00
CA SER A 52 -28.66 45.96 -13.94
C SER A 52 -28.35 44.84 -14.92
N LEU A 53 -27.89 45.19 -16.12
CA LEU A 53 -27.47 44.23 -17.14
C LEU A 53 -26.22 43.46 -16.71
N THR A 54 -25.20 44.17 -16.19
CA THR A 54 -24.00 43.53 -15.62
C THR A 54 -24.36 42.56 -14.49
N CYS A 55 -25.25 42.96 -13.58
CA CYS A 55 -25.67 42.11 -12.48
C CYS A 55 -26.40 40.84 -12.94
N ARG A 56 -27.27 40.97 -13.96
CA ARG A 56 -27.97 39.84 -14.58
C ARG A 56 -27.00 38.89 -15.28
N TYR A 57 -26.01 39.43 -16.00
CA TYR A 57 -25.01 38.64 -16.74
C TYR A 57 -24.13 37.80 -15.81
N PHE A 58 -23.62 38.39 -14.71
CA PHE A 58 -22.75 37.68 -13.77
C PHE A 58 -23.48 36.97 -12.61
N GLY A 59 -24.81 37.02 -12.57
CA GLY A 59 -25.60 36.40 -11.50
C GLY A 59 -25.37 37.01 -10.11
N ILE A 60 -25.11 38.31 -10.03
CA ILE A 60 -24.80 39.02 -8.78
C ILE A 60 -25.90 39.97 -8.36
N SER A 61 -26.07 40.17 -7.05
CA SER A 61 -26.98 41.20 -6.56
C SER A 61 -26.42 42.60 -6.82
N ARG A 62 -27.29 43.58 -7.15
CA ARG A 62 -26.90 45.00 -7.29
C ARG A 62 -26.18 45.52 -6.04
N LYS A 63 -26.61 45.09 -4.85
CA LYS A 63 -25.97 45.44 -3.56
C LYS A 63 -24.51 44.96 -3.50
N THR A 64 -24.23 43.76 -3.99
CA THR A 64 -22.86 43.22 -4.09
C THR A 64 -22.02 44.05 -5.06
N PHE A 65 -22.57 44.39 -6.23
CA PHE A 65 -21.88 45.20 -7.22
C PHE A 65 -21.52 46.58 -6.66
N HIS A 66 -22.48 47.31 -6.06
CA HIS A 66 -22.21 48.62 -5.46
C HIS A 66 -21.18 48.56 -4.31
N LYS A 67 -21.22 47.50 -3.48
CA LYS A 67 -20.24 47.28 -2.42
C LYS A 67 -18.81 47.21 -2.95
N TRP A 68 -18.62 46.51 -4.07
CA TRP A 68 -17.30 46.39 -4.70
C TRP A 68 -16.95 47.60 -5.54
N LYS A 69 -17.93 48.28 -6.17
CA LYS A 69 -17.71 49.53 -6.89
C LYS A 69 -17.13 50.62 -5.97
N LYS A 70 -17.57 50.67 -4.71
CA LYS A 70 -17.02 51.58 -3.70
C LYS A 70 -15.56 51.25 -3.32
N LYS A 71 -15.14 50.00 -3.49
CA LYS A 71 -13.78 49.53 -3.17
C LYS A 71 -12.84 49.55 -4.36
N TYR A 72 -13.38 49.49 -5.57
CA TYR A 72 -12.61 49.40 -6.80
C TYR A 72 -11.80 50.68 -7.02
N ASN A 73 -10.49 50.53 -7.09
CA ASN A 73 -9.57 51.59 -7.50
C ASN A 73 -8.86 51.15 -8.79
N PRO A 74 -9.04 51.84 -9.93
CA PRO A 74 -8.36 51.50 -11.18
C PRO A 74 -6.83 51.46 -11.07
N TRP A 75 -6.25 52.22 -10.14
CA TRP A 75 -4.81 52.32 -9.91
C TRP A 75 -4.27 51.27 -8.91
N ASP A 76 -5.16 50.57 -8.17
CA ASP A 76 -4.79 49.47 -7.26
C ASP A 76 -5.84 48.34 -7.28
N LEU A 77 -5.55 47.29 -8.05
CA LEU A 77 -6.43 46.15 -8.23
C LEU A 77 -6.52 45.24 -6.99
N ASN A 78 -5.57 45.32 -6.05
CA ASN A 78 -5.60 44.49 -4.83
C ASN A 78 -6.80 44.81 -3.94
N THR A 79 -7.41 45.98 -4.12
CA THR A 79 -8.67 46.39 -3.46
C THR A 79 -9.84 45.44 -3.73
N LEU A 80 -9.79 44.65 -4.81
CA LEU A 80 -10.79 43.65 -5.15
C LEU A 80 -10.61 42.31 -4.40
N ASN A 81 -9.49 42.13 -3.69
CA ASN A 81 -9.27 40.93 -2.88
C ASN A 81 -10.22 40.90 -1.67
N SER A 82 -10.72 39.70 -1.36
CA SER A 82 -11.55 39.48 -0.18
C SER A 82 -10.73 39.65 1.10
N CYS A 83 -11.09 40.64 1.93
CA CYS A 83 -10.48 40.79 3.26
C CYS A 83 -10.88 39.61 4.16
N SER A 84 -10.05 39.33 5.18
CA SER A 84 -10.33 38.32 6.19
C SER A 84 -11.71 38.53 6.82
N LYS A 85 -12.54 37.48 6.81
CA LYS A 85 -13.85 37.44 7.49
C LYS A 85 -13.72 37.11 8.98
N ARG A 86 -12.49 37.00 9.50
CA ARG A 86 -12.24 36.67 10.90
C ARG A 86 -12.77 37.81 11.79
N PRO A 87 -13.55 37.49 12.86
CA PRO A 87 -13.98 38.50 13.82
C PRO A 87 -12.80 39.30 14.36
N LYS A 88 -12.95 40.63 14.42
CA LYS A 88 -11.93 41.53 14.98
C LYS A 88 -11.66 41.25 16.46
N ARG A 89 -12.65 40.73 17.18
CA ARG A 89 -12.55 40.32 18.58
C ARG A 89 -12.66 38.80 18.66
N VAL A 90 -11.58 38.14 19.09
CA VAL A 90 -11.55 36.71 19.36
C VAL A 90 -11.19 36.49 20.83
N ARG A 91 -11.67 35.40 21.42
CA ARG A 91 -11.30 35.02 22.78
C ARG A 91 -9.79 34.76 22.86
N SER A 92 -9.09 35.54 23.67
CA SER A 92 -7.67 35.32 23.97
C SER A 92 -7.51 34.30 25.10
N SER A 93 -6.32 33.69 25.17
CA SER A 93 -5.97 32.82 26.29
C SER A 93 -5.94 33.66 27.58
N LYS A 94 -6.62 33.20 28.64
CA LYS A 94 -6.56 33.82 29.98
C LYS A 94 -5.26 33.51 30.73
N ILE A 95 -4.34 32.74 30.14
CA ILE A 95 -3.11 32.29 30.80
C ILE A 95 -2.03 33.37 30.67
N PRO A 96 -1.46 33.86 31.79
CA PRO A 96 -0.39 34.85 31.78
C PRO A 96 0.80 34.46 30.90
N LEU A 97 1.50 35.44 30.33
CA LEU A 97 2.66 35.19 29.46
C LEU A 97 3.78 34.49 30.22
N GLU A 98 4.06 34.92 31.46
CA GLU A 98 5.04 34.29 32.36
C GLU A 98 4.80 32.79 32.51
N THR A 99 3.54 32.38 32.69
CA THR A 99 3.19 30.97 32.81
C THR A 99 3.40 30.20 31.49
N GLN A 100 3.18 30.84 30.35
CA GLN A 100 3.46 30.24 29.04
C GLN A 100 4.96 30.09 28.79
N ASP A 101 5.77 31.05 29.26
CA ASP A 101 7.23 31.01 29.21
C ASP A 101 7.78 29.91 30.09
N LEU A 102 7.25 29.77 31.30
CA LEU A 102 7.58 28.68 32.21
C LEU A 102 7.23 27.30 31.64
N ILE A 103 6.03 27.14 31.05
CA ILE A 103 5.68 25.89 30.35
C ILE A 103 6.69 25.57 29.23
N SER A 104 7.18 26.61 28.55
CA SER A 104 8.15 26.46 27.47
C SER A 104 9.54 26.11 27.99
N SER A 105 9.98 26.71 29.11
CA SER A 105 11.27 26.41 29.72
C SER A 105 11.30 24.97 30.23
N VAL A 106 10.27 24.54 30.97
CA VAL A 106 10.17 23.15 31.46
C VAL A 106 10.13 22.16 30.29
N ARG A 107 9.43 22.48 29.20
CA ARG A 107 9.43 21.64 27.98
C ARG A 107 10.81 21.57 27.32
N LYS A 108 11.57 22.66 27.30
CA LYS A 108 12.92 22.70 26.74
C LYS A 108 13.91 21.90 27.60
N SER A 109 13.81 21.99 28.93
CA SER A 109 14.60 21.17 29.85
C SER A 109 14.27 19.68 29.73
N TYR A 110 13.01 19.34 29.44
CA TYR A 110 12.57 17.95 29.29
C TYR A 110 11.80 17.67 27.97
N PRO A 111 12.50 17.61 26.81
CA PRO A 111 11.87 17.50 25.49
C PRO A 111 11.02 16.24 25.26
N ALA A 112 11.31 15.16 25.99
CA ALA A 112 10.61 13.87 25.85
C ALA A 112 9.30 13.79 26.67
N TRP A 113 9.06 14.71 27.61
CA TRP A 113 7.97 14.58 28.57
C TRP A 113 6.64 15.12 28.03
N SER A 114 5.58 14.32 28.21
CA SER A 114 4.24 14.65 27.72
C SER A 114 3.60 15.81 28.50
N LYS A 115 2.54 16.38 27.92
CA LYS A 115 1.72 17.42 28.56
C LYS A 115 1.18 17.04 29.95
N TYR A 116 1.03 15.75 30.23
CA TYR A 116 0.58 15.24 31.54
C TYR A 116 1.70 15.30 32.58
N LYS A 117 2.93 14.94 32.21
CA LYS A 117 4.10 15.06 33.11
C LYS A 117 4.40 16.53 33.43
N LEU A 118 4.32 17.40 32.41
CA LEU A 118 4.48 18.84 32.59
C LEU A 118 3.42 19.41 33.54
N GLN A 119 2.18 18.94 33.47
CA GLN A 119 1.12 19.36 34.39
C GLN A 119 1.46 19.05 35.86
N VAL A 120 2.01 17.86 36.13
CA VAL A 120 2.42 17.45 37.48
C VAL A 120 3.56 18.32 37.99
N ILE A 121 4.58 18.58 37.17
CA ILE A 121 5.74 19.41 37.51
C ILE A 121 5.31 20.85 37.80
N LEU A 122 4.49 21.44 36.94
CA LEU A 122 4.00 22.81 37.11
C LEU A 122 3.16 22.94 38.39
N LYS A 123 2.40 21.91 38.76
CA LYS A 123 1.64 21.88 40.00
C LYS A 123 2.54 21.71 41.23
N ARG A 124 3.52 20.80 41.17
CA ARG A 124 4.41 20.45 42.28
C ARG A 124 5.44 21.54 42.58
N ASP A 125 6.14 22.03 41.56
CA ASP A 125 7.34 22.86 41.72
C ASP A 125 7.03 24.36 41.61
N HIS A 126 5.90 24.71 41.00
CA HIS A 126 5.52 26.12 40.76
C HIS A 126 4.12 26.46 41.27
N GLY A 127 3.38 25.51 41.85
CA GLY A 127 2.02 25.74 42.37
C GLY A 127 0.94 26.04 41.31
N ILE A 128 1.25 25.90 40.02
CA ILE A 128 0.39 26.34 38.93
C ILE A 128 -0.58 25.23 38.51
N LYS A 129 -1.88 25.46 38.71
CA LYS A 129 -2.96 24.54 38.30
C LYS A 129 -3.46 24.86 36.89
N ILE A 130 -2.91 24.19 35.88
CA ILE A 130 -3.36 24.30 34.48
C ILE A 130 -3.80 22.93 33.95
N SER A 131 -4.80 22.89 33.08
CA SER A 131 -5.22 21.65 32.42
C SER A 131 -4.17 21.15 31.42
N SER A 132 -3.99 19.83 31.31
CA SER A 132 -3.13 19.21 30.30
C SER A 132 -3.44 19.67 28.87
N SER A 133 -4.72 19.89 28.57
CA SER A 133 -5.18 20.44 27.29
C SER A 133 -4.68 21.86 27.02
N SER A 134 -4.71 22.74 28.02
CA SER A 134 -4.16 24.10 27.91
C SER A 134 -2.63 24.09 27.71
N ILE A 135 -1.91 23.24 28.44
CA ILE A 135 -0.47 23.02 28.22
C ILE A 135 -0.23 22.56 26.78
N GLY A 136 -0.97 21.57 26.30
CA GLY A 136 -0.87 21.09 24.92
C GLY A 136 -1.11 22.18 23.86
N ARG A 137 -2.08 23.08 24.08
CA ARG A 137 -2.32 24.22 23.17
C ARG A 137 -1.17 25.21 23.17
N ILE A 138 -0.58 25.51 24.33
CA ILE A 138 0.58 26.39 24.46
C ILE A 138 1.79 25.79 23.74
N LEU A 139 2.07 24.51 23.98
CA LEU A 139 3.16 23.78 23.30
C LEU A 139 2.98 23.77 21.79
N LYS A 140 1.74 23.58 21.29
CA LYS A 140 1.43 23.65 19.86
C LYS A 140 1.63 25.06 19.31
N LYS A 141 1.10 26.08 19.99
CA LYS A 141 1.22 27.50 19.59
C LYS A 141 2.68 27.95 19.50
N ARG A 142 3.54 27.43 20.38
CA ARG A 142 4.98 27.73 20.44
C ARG A 142 5.85 26.75 19.65
N ASN A 143 5.25 25.86 18.84
CA ASN A 143 5.96 24.88 18.01
C ASN A 143 6.92 23.94 18.78
N LEU A 144 6.61 23.62 20.04
CA LEU A 144 7.42 22.75 20.92
C LEU A 144 6.97 21.28 20.92
N ILE A 145 5.99 20.94 20.08
CA ILE A 145 5.59 19.56 19.79
C ILE A 145 6.45 19.09 18.63
N LEU A 146 7.57 18.42 18.94
CA LEU A 146 8.39 17.79 17.93
C LEU A 146 7.59 16.67 17.27
N ALA A 147 7.23 16.85 16.00
CA ALA A 147 6.67 15.78 15.20
C ALA A 147 7.76 14.70 15.04
N LYS A 148 7.64 13.59 15.77
CA LYS A 148 8.56 12.46 15.65
C LYS A 148 8.29 11.73 14.33
N GLN A 149 8.60 12.35 13.20
CA GLN A 149 8.76 11.64 11.93
C GLN A 149 10.24 11.27 11.82
N THR A 150 10.58 10.06 12.27
CA THR A 150 11.88 9.49 11.98
C THR A 150 12.07 9.45 10.46
N ARG A 151 13.19 10.00 9.96
CA ARG A 151 13.57 10.00 8.53
C ARG A 151 13.39 8.61 7.89
N ARG A 152 13.63 7.53 8.66
CA ARG A 152 13.38 6.14 8.27
C ARG A 152 11.91 5.83 7.94
N ARG A 153 10.93 6.33 8.72
CA ARG A 153 9.49 6.15 8.42
C ARG A 153 9.06 6.93 7.18
N GLN A 154 9.59 8.14 6.98
CA GLN A 154 9.33 8.92 5.76
C GLN A 154 9.91 8.24 4.51
N LEU A 155 11.14 7.72 4.58
CA LEU A 155 11.78 7.00 3.48
C LEU A 155 11.06 5.69 3.14
N ALA A 156 10.58 4.97 4.15
CA ALA A 156 9.78 3.75 3.94
C ALA A 156 8.45 4.03 3.24
N TYR A 157 7.77 5.14 3.56
CA TYR A 157 6.54 5.57 2.90
C TYR A 157 6.76 6.02 1.44
N ARG A 158 7.95 6.56 1.14
CA ARG A 158 8.31 7.03 -0.21
C ARG A 158 8.65 5.91 -1.20
N ARG A 159 8.96 4.69 -0.74
CA ARG A 159 9.19 3.57 -1.65
C ARG A 159 7.86 3.15 -2.27
N LYS A 160 7.71 3.36 -3.58
CA LYS A 160 6.57 2.84 -4.35
C LYS A 160 6.59 1.32 -4.24
N ARG A 161 5.59 0.76 -3.55
CA ARG A 161 5.35 -0.69 -3.50
C ARG A 161 4.41 -1.07 -4.63
N LEU A 162 4.75 -2.13 -5.36
CA LEU A 162 3.84 -2.70 -6.34
C LEU A 162 2.64 -3.29 -5.59
N ARG A 163 1.45 -3.09 -6.16
CA ARG A 163 0.18 -3.56 -5.60
C ARG A 163 -0.54 -4.35 -6.68
N PRO A 164 -1.32 -5.38 -6.31
CA PRO A 164 -2.10 -6.11 -7.30
C PRO A 164 -3.13 -5.14 -7.90
N SER A 165 -3.31 -5.16 -9.22
CA SER A 165 -4.38 -4.42 -9.86
C SER A 165 -5.73 -4.99 -9.44
N LYS A 166 -6.78 -4.17 -9.44
CA LYS A 166 -8.16 -4.65 -9.16
C LYS A 166 -8.64 -5.67 -10.21
N GLU A 167 -8.02 -5.68 -11.38
CA GLU A 167 -8.35 -6.50 -12.55
C GLU A 167 -7.43 -7.73 -12.69
N LEU A 168 -6.59 -8.02 -11.69
CA LEU A 168 -5.70 -9.18 -11.76
C LEU A 168 -6.53 -10.46 -11.84
N LYS A 169 -6.53 -11.08 -13.02
CA LYS A 169 -7.12 -12.41 -13.24
C LYS A 169 -6.12 -13.50 -12.83
N ILE A 170 -6.65 -14.55 -12.21
CA ILE A 170 -5.89 -15.72 -11.76
C ILE A 170 -6.50 -16.90 -12.51
N ASP A 171 -5.95 -17.20 -13.67
CA ASP A 171 -6.51 -18.18 -14.62
C ASP A 171 -5.62 -19.44 -14.73
N ASN A 172 -4.37 -19.36 -14.28
CA ASN A 172 -3.41 -20.45 -14.30
C ASN A 172 -2.75 -20.64 -12.93
N PHE A 173 -2.26 -21.85 -12.68
CA PHE A 173 -1.43 -22.13 -11.51
C PHE A 173 -0.17 -21.25 -11.51
N GLY A 174 0.17 -20.72 -10.34
CA GLY A 174 1.30 -19.83 -10.18
C GLY A 174 1.05 -18.39 -10.65
N ASP A 175 -0.13 -18.05 -11.16
CA ASP A 175 -0.46 -16.66 -11.52
C ASP A 175 -0.36 -15.71 -10.31
N LEU A 176 -0.70 -16.22 -9.12
CA LEU A 176 -0.54 -15.53 -7.84
C LEU A 176 -0.31 -16.53 -6.69
N VAL A 177 0.87 -16.49 -6.09
CA VAL A 177 1.19 -17.21 -4.85
C VAL A 177 1.17 -16.23 -3.69
N GLN A 178 0.40 -16.53 -2.65
CA GLN A 178 0.40 -15.77 -1.41
C GLN A 178 1.39 -16.39 -0.42
N ILE A 179 2.21 -15.55 0.20
CA ILE A 179 3.16 -15.96 1.23
C ILE A 179 2.94 -15.12 2.48
N ASP A 180 2.91 -15.77 3.63
CA ASP A 180 2.78 -15.13 4.93
C ASP A 180 3.60 -15.86 5.99
N THR A 181 3.84 -15.20 7.12
CA THR A 181 4.60 -15.75 8.24
C THR A 181 3.83 -15.59 9.55
N LYS A 182 3.66 -16.70 10.26
CA LYS A 182 3.09 -16.73 11.61
C LYS A 182 4.16 -17.11 12.62
N HIS A 183 4.19 -16.45 13.77
CA HIS A 183 5.01 -16.90 14.89
C HIS A 183 4.16 -17.68 15.89
N PHE A 184 4.79 -18.66 16.54
CA PHE A 184 4.21 -19.43 17.63
C PHE A 184 5.28 -19.71 18.69
N TRP A 185 4.82 -20.00 19.90
CA TRP A 185 5.67 -20.33 21.04
C TRP A 185 5.55 -21.81 21.32
N LEU A 186 6.69 -22.44 21.58
CA LEU A 186 6.73 -23.82 22.04
C LEU A 186 6.49 -23.86 23.56
N PRO A 187 6.00 -24.98 24.10
CA PRO A 187 5.76 -25.14 25.53
C PRO A 187 7.00 -24.89 26.40
N TRP A 188 8.21 -25.14 25.87
CA TRP A 188 9.49 -24.88 26.53
C TRP A 188 10.07 -23.48 26.29
N GLY A 189 9.28 -22.54 25.76
CA GLY A 189 9.64 -21.12 25.69
C GLY A 189 10.48 -20.69 24.48
N GLU A 190 10.70 -21.56 23.49
CA GLU A 190 11.34 -21.16 22.22
C GLU A 190 10.30 -20.59 21.24
N LYS A 191 10.59 -19.42 20.66
CA LYS A 191 9.77 -18.82 19.61
C LYS A 191 10.20 -19.32 18.23
N ARG A 192 9.23 -19.73 17.41
CA ARG A 192 9.44 -20.17 16.02
C ARG A 192 8.59 -19.39 15.04
N TYR A 193 9.01 -19.41 13.77
CA TYR A 193 8.37 -18.70 12.66
C TYR A 193 7.99 -19.70 11.57
N HIS A 194 6.69 -19.89 11.38
CA HIS A 194 6.08 -20.71 10.34
C HIS A 194 5.82 -19.85 9.11
N TYR A 195 6.49 -20.17 8.01
CA TYR A 195 6.27 -19.56 6.70
C TYR A 195 5.33 -20.47 5.92
N THR A 196 4.30 -19.89 5.31
CA THR A 196 3.32 -20.60 4.48
C THR A 196 3.26 -19.96 3.11
N ALA A 197 3.31 -20.77 2.06
CA ALA A 197 3.04 -20.38 0.69
C ALA A 197 1.82 -21.14 0.17
N ILE A 198 0.92 -20.46 -0.54
CA ILE A 198 -0.22 -21.09 -1.19
C ILE A 198 -0.48 -20.50 -2.57
N ASP A 199 -0.73 -21.38 -3.56
CA ASP A 199 -1.26 -20.98 -4.85
C ASP A 199 -2.74 -20.58 -4.74
N CYS A 200 -3.08 -19.38 -5.22
CA CYS A 200 -4.43 -18.85 -5.02
C CYS A 200 -5.51 -19.60 -5.80
N LEU A 201 -5.16 -20.26 -6.91
CA LEU A 201 -6.08 -21.02 -7.75
C LEU A 201 -6.19 -22.47 -7.29
N GLY A 202 -5.09 -23.21 -7.40
CA GLY A 202 -5.01 -24.65 -7.14
C GLY A 202 -4.93 -25.04 -5.68
N LYS A 203 -4.79 -24.07 -4.76
CA LYS A 203 -4.68 -24.27 -3.31
C LYS A 203 -3.56 -25.20 -2.87
N MET A 204 -2.57 -25.45 -3.73
CA MET A 204 -1.35 -26.15 -3.35
C MET A 204 -0.61 -25.33 -2.33
N LYS A 205 -0.26 -25.98 -1.23
CA LYS A 205 0.40 -25.37 -0.09
C LYS A 205 1.80 -25.94 0.10
N TYR A 206 2.72 -25.11 0.54
CA TYR A 206 3.98 -25.54 1.14
C TYR A 206 4.31 -24.67 2.36
N SER A 207 4.83 -25.28 3.40
CA SER A 207 5.17 -24.64 4.67
C SER A 207 6.55 -25.03 5.18
N ARG A 208 7.18 -24.13 5.93
CA ARG A 208 8.47 -24.39 6.58
C ARG A 208 8.62 -23.56 7.86
N VAL A 209 9.33 -24.10 8.84
CA VAL A 209 9.61 -23.42 10.10
C VAL A 209 11.09 -23.05 10.23
N TYR A 210 11.34 -21.83 10.71
CA TYR A 210 12.68 -21.33 11.04
C TYR A 210 12.72 -20.70 12.44
N LYS A 211 13.92 -20.62 13.02
CA LYS A 211 14.16 -19.96 14.33
C LYS A 211 14.15 -18.43 14.25
N THR A 212 14.39 -17.85 13.08
CA THR A 212 14.56 -16.41 12.91
C THR A 212 13.65 -15.84 11.84
N LEU A 213 13.06 -14.69 12.14
CA LEU A 213 12.33 -13.87 11.17
C LEU A 213 13.32 -12.98 10.43
N SER A 214 13.66 -13.33 9.19
CA SER A 214 14.61 -12.55 8.42
C SER A 214 14.38 -12.69 6.92
N SER A 215 14.81 -11.66 6.18
CA SER A 215 14.72 -11.66 4.72
C SER A 215 15.53 -12.76 4.05
N ARG A 216 16.66 -13.16 4.64
CA ARG A 216 17.44 -14.31 4.18
C ARG A 216 16.67 -15.62 4.32
N LYS A 217 15.89 -15.79 5.40
CA LYS A 217 15.03 -16.98 5.59
C LYS A 217 13.83 -16.98 4.65
N ALA A 218 13.17 -15.83 4.45
CA ALA A 218 12.12 -15.71 3.44
C ALA A 218 12.63 -16.06 2.03
N LYS A 219 13.85 -15.63 1.68
CA LYS A 219 14.51 -16.00 0.43
C LYS A 219 14.74 -17.51 0.32
N GLN A 220 15.29 -18.15 1.36
CA GLN A 220 15.50 -19.60 1.39
C GLN A 220 14.18 -20.35 1.22
N PHE A 221 13.16 -19.94 1.95
CA PHE A 221 11.81 -20.49 1.85
C PHE A 221 11.25 -20.40 0.43
N PHE A 222 11.37 -19.26 -0.24
CA PHE A 222 10.88 -19.13 -1.62
C PHE A 222 11.59 -20.04 -2.61
N GLN A 223 12.88 -20.30 -2.42
CA GLN A 223 13.62 -21.27 -3.23
C GLN A 223 13.07 -22.70 -3.02
N GLU A 224 12.74 -23.06 -1.78
CA GLU A 224 12.10 -24.34 -1.46
C GLU A 224 10.70 -24.42 -2.10
N VAL A 225 9.89 -23.34 -2.04
CA VAL A 225 8.57 -23.25 -2.69
C VAL A 225 8.67 -23.49 -4.19
N LYS A 226 9.64 -22.87 -4.87
CA LYS A 226 9.86 -23.07 -6.31
C LYS A 226 10.15 -24.52 -6.68
N ASN A 227 10.88 -25.24 -5.81
CA ASN A 227 11.21 -26.64 -6.06
C ASN A 227 9.99 -27.56 -5.83
N LYS A 228 9.13 -27.21 -4.87
CA LYS A 228 7.92 -27.98 -4.54
C LYS A 228 6.76 -27.70 -5.49
N PHE A 229 6.62 -26.47 -5.98
CA PHE A 229 5.57 -26.10 -6.92
C PHE A 229 6.03 -26.45 -8.35
N LEU A 230 5.47 -27.53 -8.91
CA LEU A 230 5.77 -28.03 -10.26
C LEU A 230 5.14 -27.17 -11.37
N PHE A 231 5.11 -25.84 -11.20
CA PHE A 231 4.60 -24.86 -12.15
C PHE A 231 5.31 -23.50 -11.94
N PRO A 232 5.45 -22.67 -12.99
CA PRO A 232 6.13 -21.39 -12.88
C PRO A 232 5.34 -20.39 -12.04
N ILE A 233 5.98 -19.82 -11.02
CA ILE A 233 5.40 -18.75 -10.20
C ILE A 233 5.56 -17.43 -10.95
N LYS A 234 4.45 -16.88 -11.43
CA LYS A 234 4.43 -15.62 -12.17
C LYS A 234 4.45 -14.41 -11.26
N ARG A 235 3.77 -14.48 -10.10
CA ARG A 235 3.65 -13.34 -9.17
C ARG A 235 3.55 -13.82 -7.73
N VAL A 236 4.10 -13.03 -6.82
CA VAL A 236 4.07 -13.30 -5.37
C VAL A 236 3.38 -12.14 -4.67
N GLN A 237 2.53 -12.44 -3.69
CA GLN A 237 1.91 -11.44 -2.83
C GLN A 237 2.23 -11.74 -1.37
N THR A 238 2.67 -10.72 -0.64
CA THR A 238 2.94 -10.81 0.81
C THR A 238 2.35 -9.64 1.57
N ASP A 239 2.40 -9.75 2.88
CA ASP A 239 2.15 -8.63 3.76
C ASP A 239 3.30 -7.59 3.68
N ASN A 240 3.23 -6.55 4.52
CA ASN A 240 4.25 -5.49 4.54
C ASN A 240 5.42 -5.77 5.50
N GLY A 241 5.59 -7.04 5.91
CA GLY A 241 6.60 -7.52 6.84
C GLY A 241 8.03 -7.23 6.38
N PRO A 242 8.95 -6.89 7.31
CA PRO A 242 10.36 -6.64 6.98
C PRO A 242 11.09 -7.86 6.41
N GLU A 243 10.61 -9.08 6.70
CA GLU A 243 11.10 -10.34 6.16
C GLU A 243 10.90 -10.45 4.64
N PHE A 244 9.83 -9.87 4.09
CA PHE A 244 9.60 -9.87 2.64
C PHE A 244 10.28 -8.70 1.92
N ALA A 245 11.09 -7.91 2.62
CA ALA A 245 11.91 -6.86 2.00
C ALA A 245 13.30 -7.38 1.61
N LEU A 246 14.21 -6.47 1.24
CA LEU A 246 15.66 -6.71 1.11
C LEU A 246 16.06 -7.90 0.22
N GLU A 247 16.62 -8.99 0.78
CA GLU A 247 17.16 -10.12 0.04
C GLU A 247 16.09 -10.92 -0.71
N PHE A 248 14.93 -11.10 -0.08
CA PHE A 248 13.76 -11.72 -0.70
C PHE A 248 13.27 -10.92 -1.91
N ASP A 249 13.04 -9.61 -1.71
CA ASP A 249 12.58 -8.72 -2.78
C ASP A 249 13.61 -8.62 -3.93
N LYS A 250 14.92 -8.63 -3.60
CA LYS A 250 16.00 -8.70 -4.59
C LYS A 250 16.00 -10.01 -5.38
N LEU A 251 15.69 -11.15 -4.75
CA LEU A 251 15.58 -12.43 -5.46
C LEU A 251 14.44 -12.37 -6.48
N LEU A 252 13.25 -11.91 -6.06
CA LEU A 252 12.10 -11.79 -6.95
C LEU A 252 12.37 -10.84 -8.12
N GLN A 253 13.02 -9.70 -7.86
CA GLN A 253 13.45 -8.77 -8.92
C GLN A 253 14.44 -9.42 -9.89
N LYS A 254 15.44 -10.15 -9.39
CA LYS A 254 16.42 -10.87 -10.22
C LYS A 254 15.73 -11.90 -11.13
N GLU A 255 14.72 -12.57 -10.62
CA GLU A 255 13.94 -13.57 -11.37
C GLU A 255 12.79 -12.98 -12.19
N LYS A 256 12.64 -11.64 -12.20
CA LYS A 256 11.56 -10.92 -12.89
C LYS A 256 10.15 -11.34 -12.45
N ILE A 257 10.00 -11.75 -11.20
CA ILE A 257 8.72 -12.10 -10.58
C ILE A 257 8.18 -10.84 -9.88
N PRO A 258 7.05 -10.25 -10.30
CA PRO A 258 6.46 -9.13 -9.62
C PRO A 258 6.08 -9.47 -8.18
N HIS A 259 6.51 -8.63 -7.25
CA HIS A 259 6.24 -8.75 -5.83
C HIS A 259 5.19 -7.74 -5.38
N TYR A 260 4.01 -8.22 -5.01
CA TYR A 260 2.88 -7.40 -4.58
C TYR A 260 2.78 -7.31 -3.06
N PHE A 261 2.57 -6.10 -2.57
CA PHE A 261 2.32 -5.84 -1.16
C PHE A 261 0.85 -5.50 -0.93
N ILE A 262 0.27 -6.06 0.13
CA ILE A 262 -1.09 -5.68 0.55
C ILE A 262 -1.18 -4.22 0.99
N TYR A 263 -2.38 -3.65 0.90
CA TYR A 263 -2.67 -2.35 1.48
C TYR A 263 -2.60 -2.42 3.01
N PRO A 264 -2.03 -1.41 3.69
CA PRO A 264 -2.09 -1.31 5.14
C PRO A 264 -3.53 -1.46 5.64
N SER A 265 -3.74 -2.23 6.70
CA SER A 265 -5.05 -2.46 7.34
C SER A 265 -6.11 -3.09 6.44
N THR A 266 -5.70 -3.87 5.42
CA THR A 266 -6.63 -4.59 4.53
C THR A 266 -6.39 -6.11 4.58
N PRO A 267 -6.73 -6.78 5.72
CA PRO A 267 -6.46 -8.22 5.91
C PRO A 267 -7.13 -9.10 4.85
N LYS A 268 -8.28 -8.65 4.31
CA LYS A 268 -9.03 -9.37 3.28
C LYS A 268 -8.20 -9.76 2.04
N GLN A 269 -7.15 -9.00 1.71
CA GLN A 269 -6.30 -9.28 0.54
C GLN A 269 -5.43 -10.53 0.68
N ASN A 270 -5.11 -10.94 1.91
CA ASN A 270 -4.30 -12.14 2.21
C ASN A 270 -5.13 -13.27 2.83
N SER A 271 -6.46 -13.23 2.63
CA SER A 271 -7.40 -14.13 3.29
C SER A 271 -7.17 -15.62 2.99
N ILE A 272 -6.61 -15.97 1.83
CA ILE A 272 -6.38 -17.37 1.44
C ILE A 272 -5.26 -17.96 2.32
N VAL A 273 -4.09 -17.32 2.37
CA VAL A 273 -2.99 -17.80 3.22
C VAL A 273 -3.31 -17.69 4.70
N GLU A 274 -4.03 -16.63 5.14
CA GLU A 274 -4.48 -16.51 6.52
C GLU A 274 -5.40 -17.68 6.93
N ARG A 275 -6.31 -18.11 6.03
CA ARG A 275 -7.20 -19.25 6.29
C ARG A 275 -6.45 -20.57 6.39
N VAL A 276 -5.37 -20.73 5.62
CA VAL A 276 -4.50 -21.90 5.67
C VAL A 276 -3.71 -21.94 6.96
N ILE A 277 -3.13 -20.81 7.37
CA ILE A 277 -2.44 -20.69 8.66
C ILE A 277 -3.39 -21.05 9.82
N GLN A 278 -4.65 -20.64 9.75
CA GLN A 278 -5.64 -21.06 10.75
C GLN A 278 -5.92 -22.57 10.73
N THR A 279 -5.93 -23.20 9.56
CA THR A 279 -6.01 -24.67 9.44
C THR A 279 -4.79 -25.32 10.07
N ASP A 280 -3.57 -24.85 9.79
CA ASP A 280 -2.35 -25.39 10.38
C ASP A 280 -2.34 -25.24 11.90
N ILE A 281 -2.84 -24.12 12.43
CA ILE A 281 -2.97 -23.94 13.88
C ILE A 281 -3.91 -25.00 14.47
N LYS A 282 -5.13 -25.14 13.94
CA LYS A 282 -6.17 -25.99 14.52
C LYS A 282 -5.95 -27.48 14.31
N GLU A 283 -5.57 -27.86 13.09
CA GLU A 283 -5.54 -29.26 12.66
C GLU A 283 -4.15 -29.89 12.79
N PHE A 284 -3.09 -29.08 12.89
CA PHE A 284 -1.73 -29.58 13.07
C PHE A 284 -1.17 -29.23 14.45
N TYR A 285 -1.05 -27.94 14.79
CA TYR A 285 -0.38 -27.52 16.03
C TYR A 285 -1.18 -27.82 17.29
N GLU A 286 -2.49 -27.54 17.31
CA GLU A 286 -3.38 -27.82 18.45
C GLU A 286 -3.57 -29.32 18.70
N GLN A 287 -3.22 -30.17 17.73
CA GLN A 287 -3.20 -31.64 17.88
C GLN A 287 -1.88 -32.16 18.50
N GLY A 288 -0.98 -31.27 18.92
CA GLY A 288 0.26 -31.64 19.61
C GLY A 288 1.44 -31.95 18.69
N ASN A 289 1.37 -31.62 17.39
CA ASN A 289 2.47 -31.83 16.45
C ASN A 289 3.59 -30.78 16.61
N LEU A 290 4.24 -30.81 17.76
CA LEU A 290 5.32 -29.92 18.17
C LEU A 290 6.57 -30.74 18.47
N ALA A 291 7.68 -30.39 17.81
CA ALA A 291 8.94 -31.11 17.97
C ALA A 291 10.05 -30.23 18.59
N PRO A 292 10.97 -30.81 19.40
CA PRO A 292 12.03 -30.07 20.07
C PRO A 292 13.05 -29.49 19.10
N THR A 293 13.35 -30.15 17.98
CA THR A 293 14.26 -29.61 16.95
C THR A 293 13.50 -29.01 15.77
N ILE A 294 14.18 -28.13 15.01
CA ILE A 294 13.63 -27.54 13.78
C ILE A 294 13.53 -28.60 12.68
N GLU A 295 14.47 -29.53 12.64
CA GLU A 295 14.52 -30.59 11.63
C GLU A 295 13.35 -31.55 11.79
N GLU A 296 13.12 -32.08 12.99
CA GLU A 296 11.94 -32.91 13.30
C GLU A 296 10.64 -32.16 13.05
N GLN A 297 10.55 -30.88 13.45
CA GLN A 297 9.36 -30.07 13.21
C GLN A 297 9.05 -29.92 11.72
N ASN A 298 10.10 -29.75 10.91
CA ASN A 298 9.99 -29.62 9.47
C ASN A 298 9.67 -30.96 8.79
N ASN A 299 10.10 -32.09 9.34
CA ASN A 299 9.70 -33.42 8.88
C ASN A 299 8.20 -33.67 9.13
N LEU A 300 7.71 -33.33 10.33
CA LEU A 300 6.28 -33.40 10.64
C LEU A 300 5.46 -32.49 9.72
N LEU A 301 5.96 -31.28 9.43
CA LEU A 301 5.31 -30.35 8.51
C LEU A 301 5.30 -30.84 7.07
N GLU A 302 6.34 -31.53 6.62
CA GLU A 302 6.39 -32.10 5.26
C GLU A 302 5.33 -33.19 5.08
N ILE A 303 5.16 -34.06 6.07
CA ILE A 303 4.07 -35.05 6.11
C ILE A 303 2.70 -34.37 6.16
N TRP A 304 2.57 -33.29 6.94
CA TRP A 304 1.35 -32.52 7.02
C TRP A 304 1.00 -31.82 5.70
N ASP A 305 1.98 -31.22 5.02
CA ASP A 305 1.77 -30.58 3.73
C ASP A 305 1.39 -31.60 2.65
N GLU A 306 1.97 -32.81 2.69
CA GLU A 306 1.53 -33.91 1.83
C GLU A 306 0.06 -34.27 2.14
N THR A 307 -0.28 -34.50 3.41
CA THR A 307 -1.66 -34.79 3.85
C THR A 307 -2.64 -33.70 3.43
N TYR A 308 -2.27 -32.43 3.60
CA TYR A 308 -3.08 -31.26 3.21
C TYR A 308 -3.37 -31.25 1.71
N ASN A 309 -2.36 -31.59 0.89
CA ASN A 309 -2.42 -31.51 -0.55
C ASN A 309 -3.04 -32.77 -1.21
N THR A 310 -2.98 -33.94 -0.57
CA THR A 310 -3.36 -35.24 -1.18
C THR A 310 -4.47 -35.99 -0.47
N VAL A 311 -4.77 -35.68 0.80
CA VAL A 311 -5.77 -36.41 1.60
C VAL A 311 -6.88 -35.48 2.11
N ARG A 312 -6.53 -34.27 2.55
CA ARG A 312 -7.48 -33.35 3.18
C ARG A 312 -8.49 -32.79 2.16
N PRO A 313 -9.81 -32.99 2.32
CA PRO A 313 -10.82 -32.40 1.45
C PRO A 313 -11.01 -30.91 1.74
N HIS A 314 -11.26 -30.10 0.70
CA HIS A 314 -11.45 -28.65 0.84
C HIS A 314 -12.83 -28.19 0.38
N GLN A 315 -13.59 -27.57 1.27
CA GLN A 315 -14.92 -27.03 0.96
C GLN A 315 -14.92 -26.05 -0.22
N SER A 316 -13.85 -25.25 -0.37
CA SER A 316 -13.72 -24.30 -1.49
C SER A 316 -13.47 -24.97 -2.84
N LEU A 317 -13.18 -26.26 -2.85
CA LEU A 317 -12.87 -27.07 -4.04
C LEU A 317 -13.91 -28.20 -4.22
N ASP A 318 -15.14 -27.99 -3.76
CA ASP A 318 -16.21 -29.01 -3.77
C ASP A 318 -15.77 -30.32 -3.10
N PHE A 319 -15.04 -30.21 -1.98
CA PHE A 319 -14.45 -31.32 -1.22
C PHE A 319 -13.36 -32.13 -1.93
N LEU A 320 -12.89 -31.70 -3.10
CA LEU A 320 -11.67 -32.25 -3.69
C LEU A 320 -10.43 -31.85 -2.87
N THR A 321 -9.42 -32.70 -2.91
CA THR A 321 -8.08 -32.34 -2.45
C THR A 321 -7.43 -31.36 -3.45
N PRO A 322 -6.42 -30.56 -3.04
CA PRO A 322 -5.72 -29.67 -3.95
C PRO A 322 -5.12 -30.42 -5.14
N LYS A 323 -4.59 -31.63 -4.92
CA LYS A 323 -4.04 -32.48 -5.98
C LYS A 323 -5.12 -32.89 -6.99
N GLU A 324 -6.25 -33.44 -6.54
CA GLU A 324 -7.36 -33.86 -7.40
C GLU A 324 -7.95 -32.68 -8.17
N TYR A 325 -8.15 -31.54 -7.49
CA TYR A 325 -8.63 -30.32 -8.13
C TYR A 325 -7.69 -29.88 -9.25
N ASN A 326 -6.38 -29.90 -9.00
CA ASN A 326 -5.39 -29.52 -10.01
C ASN A 326 -5.36 -30.46 -11.21
N GLU A 327 -5.46 -31.77 -10.97
CA GLU A 327 -5.55 -32.77 -12.03
C GLU A 327 -6.82 -32.55 -12.88
N LYS A 328 -7.98 -32.39 -12.24
CA LYS A 328 -9.25 -32.08 -12.90
C LYS A 328 -9.20 -30.77 -13.69
N TYR A 329 -8.60 -29.73 -13.12
CA TYR A 329 -8.45 -28.43 -13.78
C TYR A 329 -7.56 -28.52 -15.02
N ARG A 330 -6.44 -29.27 -14.95
CA ARG A 330 -5.55 -29.51 -16.10
C ARG A 330 -6.26 -30.25 -17.23
N LEU A 331 -7.02 -31.30 -16.89
CA LEU A 331 -7.82 -32.07 -17.85
C LEU A 331 -8.86 -31.19 -18.55
N LYS A 332 -9.58 -30.36 -17.78
CA LYS A 332 -10.62 -29.45 -18.31
C LYS A 332 -10.05 -28.39 -19.26
N HIS A 333 -8.82 -27.93 -19.04
CA HIS A 333 -8.22 -26.82 -19.80
C HIS A 333 -7.15 -27.27 -20.82
N GLN A 334 -7.03 -28.58 -21.10
CA GLN A 334 -6.07 -29.16 -22.06
C GLN A 334 -4.62 -28.65 -21.87
N ILE A 335 -4.22 -28.37 -20.63
CA ILE A 335 -2.84 -27.97 -20.33
C ILE A 335 -1.99 -29.25 -20.29
N LEU A 336 -1.65 -29.76 -21.47
CA LEU A 336 -0.65 -30.82 -21.63
C LEU A 336 0.66 -30.32 -21.02
N ARG A 337 1.30 -31.11 -20.15
CA ARG A 337 2.66 -30.82 -19.69
C ARG A 337 3.56 -30.72 -20.93
N PRO A 338 4.52 -29.78 -21.02
CA PRO A 338 5.73 -30.10 -21.75
C PRO A 338 6.40 -31.21 -20.93
N ILE A 339 6.22 -32.45 -21.40
CA ILE A 339 6.98 -33.58 -20.91
C ILE A 339 8.41 -33.37 -21.42
N SER A 340 9.27 -32.74 -20.62
CA SER A 340 10.70 -32.87 -20.80
C SER A 340 11.12 -34.21 -20.21
N VAL A 341 10.85 -35.30 -20.94
CA VAL A 341 11.60 -36.55 -20.76
C VAL A 341 12.96 -36.29 -21.39
N THR A 342 13.95 -35.94 -20.56
CA THR A 342 15.35 -36.12 -20.95
C THR A 342 15.58 -37.63 -21.01
N TYR A 343 15.55 -38.20 -22.21
CA TYR A 343 16.16 -39.49 -22.45
C TYR A 343 17.66 -39.32 -22.19
N VAL A 344 18.14 -39.86 -21.07
CA VAL A 344 19.56 -40.17 -20.92
C VAL A 344 19.76 -41.41 -21.76
N LEU A 345 20.36 -41.25 -22.95
CA LEU A 345 20.89 -42.37 -23.71
C LEU A 345 22.09 -42.90 -22.92
N ASP A 346 21.84 -43.89 -22.08
CA ASP A 346 22.88 -44.72 -21.50
C ASP A 346 23.43 -45.62 -22.62
N GLN A 347 24.68 -45.36 -23.04
CA GLN A 347 25.34 -46.07 -24.14
C GLN A 347 25.89 -47.45 -23.76
N ASN A 348 25.45 -48.06 -22.66
CA ASN A 348 25.95 -49.36 -22.25
C ASN A 348 24.83 -50.26 -21.74
N THR A 349 24.08 -50.89 -22.65
CA THR A 349 23.45 -52.18 -22.33
C THR A 349 23.54 -53.12 -23.53
N VAL A 350 24.09 -54.29 -23.22
CA VAL A 350 24.38 -55.43 -24.07
C VAL A 350 23.08 -55.98 -24.68
N ASP A 351 23.09 -56.21 -25.99
CA ASP A 351 22.01 -56.89 -26.71
C ASP A 351 21.78 -58.30 -26.15
N ILE A 352 20.63 -58.51 -25.51
CA ILE A 352 20.06 -59.83 -25.29
C ILE A 352 19.01 -60.04 -26.38
N TYR A 353 19.34 -60.84 -27.39
CA TYR A 353 18.40 -61.26 -28.43
C TYR A 353 17.38 -62.26 -27.86
N PRO A 354 16.07 -62.09 -28.07
CA PRO A 354 15.10 -63.14 -27.84
C PRO A 354 15.18 -64.17 -28.97
N CYS A 355 15.42 -65.41 -28.56
CA CYS A 355 15.28 -66.62 -29.34
C CYS A 355 13.93 -66.64 -30.08
N CYS A 356 13.95 -66.68 -31.41
CA CYS A 356 12.79 -67.08 -32.19
C CYS A 356 13.19 -68.13 -33.23
N SER A 357 12.45 -69.22 -33.17
CA SER A 357 12.55 -70.45 -33.93
C SER A 357 12.30 -70.24 -35.43
N GLN A 358 13.01 -71.04 -36.23
CA GLN A 358 12.76 -71.37 -37.64
C GLN A 358 13.06 -70.29 -38.68
N CYS A 359 14.27 -70.36 -39.25
CA CYS A 359 14.40 -70.43 -40.70
C CYS A 359 15.70 -71.16 -41.08
N SER A 360 15.50 -72.21 -41.87
CA SER A 360 16.49 -73.14 -42.40
C SER A 360 17.13 -72.64 -43.69
N ARG A 361 18.37 -73.11 -43.92
CA ARG A 361 19.04 -73.40 -45.21
C ARG A 361 20.14 -72.43 -45.68
N TYR A 362 21.21 -73.09 -46.15
CA TYR A 362 22.42 -72.63 -46.85
C TYR A 362 23.46 -71.97 -45.93
N GLY A 363 24.70 -72.44 -45.77
CA GLY A 363 25.51 -73.37 -46.56
C GLY A 363 26.89 -72.74 -46.77
N PHE A 364 27.93 -73.33 -46.18
CA PHE A 364 29.38 -73.26 -46.48
C PHE A 364 29.99 -71.98 -47.09
N PHE A 365 31.08 -71.47 -46.49
CA PHE A 365 32.48 -71.68 -46.96
C PHE A 365 33.47 -70.86 -46.09
N VAL A 366 34.47 -71.59 -45.56
CA VAL A 366 35.84 -71.23 -45.08
C VAL A 366 35.99 -70.22 -43.96
#